data_AF-A0ABD1FQ02-F1
#
_entry.id   AF-A0ABD1FQ02-F1
#
_cell.length_a   1.000
_cell.length_b   1.000
_cell.length_c   1.000
_cell.angle_alpha   90.00
_cell.angle_beta   90.00
_cell.angle_gamma   90.00
#
_symmetry.space_group_name_H-M   'P 1'
#
loop_
_entity.id
_entity.type
_entity.pdbx_description
1 polymer ?
#
loop_
_entity_poly.entity_id
_entity_poly.type
_entity_poly.pdbx_seq_one_letter_code
_entity_poly.pdbx_strand_id
1 'polypeptide(L)'
;MVSEIFLASLVPKLLLLAGTDRLDKTPTIGQMQGKFQMVVVRNTGHAIQEDAPQEFANLILNFISHSWCRDSRTCLPSQPKVEH
;
A
#
# COMPACT_ATOMS: atom_id res chain seq x y z
N MET A 1 -20.06 -2.10 1.23
CA MET A 1 -19.94 -2.80 -0.08
C MET A 1 -18.51 -2.76 -0.65
N VAL A 2 -17.84 -1.60 -0.75
CA VAL A 2 -16.45 -1.53 -1.28
C VAL A 2 -15.45 -2.35 -0.46
N SER A 3 -15.58 -2.35 0.87
CA SER A 3 -14.64 -3.08 1.76
C SER A 3 -14.68 -4.60 1.58
N GLU A 4 -15.82 -5.20 1.25
CA GLU A 4 -15.94 -6.65 1.08
C GLU A 4 -15.29 -7.12 -0.22
N ILE A 5 -15.50 -6.39 -1.32
CA ILE A 5 -14.88 -6.66 -2.62
C ILE A 5 -13.36 -6.49 -2.51
N PHE A 6 -12.90 -5.47 -1.78
CA PHE A 6 -11.47 -5.26 -1.50
C PHE A 6 -10.87 -6.44 -0.71
N LEU A 7 -11.59 -6.96 0.28
CA LEU A 7 -11.11 -8.10 1.07
C LEU A 7 -11.16 -9.43 0.31
N ALA A 8 -12.08 -9.59 -0.64
CA ALA A 8 -12.24 -10.81 -1.43
C ALA A 8 -11.22 -10.99 -2.56
N SER A 9 -10.58 -9.90 -3.02
CA SER A 9 -9.59 -9.98 -4.11
C SER A 9 -8.30 -10.69 -3.67
N LEU A 10 -7.77 -11.60 -4.49
CA LEU A 10 -6.53 -12.37 -4.23
C LEU A 10 -5.24 -11.63 -4.63
N VAL A 11 -5.34 -10.33 -4.92
CA VAL A 11 -4.17 -9.51 -5.29
C VAL A 11 -3.53 -8.87 -4.05
N PRO A 12 -2.22 -8.58 -4.09
CA PRO A 12 -1.57 -7.71 -3.13
C PRO A 12 -2.27 -6.36 -3.08
N LYS A 13 -2.56 -5.87 -1.87
CA LYS A 13 -3.31 -4.63 -1.64
C LYS A 13 -2.58 -3.73 -0.65
N LEU A 14 -2.57 -2.44 -0.95
CA LEU A 14 -2.05 -1.38 -0.08
C LEU A 14 -3.19 -0.41 0.25
N LEU A 15 -3.36 -0.11 1.53
CA LEU A 15 -4.27 0.92 2.02
C LEU A 15 -3.46 2.03 2.70
N LEU A 16 -3.55 3.24 2.15
CA LEU A 16 -2.92 4.44 2.71
C LEU A 16 -3.96 5.30 3.42
N LEU A 17 -3.72 5.63 4.68
CA LEU A 17 -4.63 6.42 5.50
C LEU A 17 -3.95 7.75 5.88
N ALA A 18 -4.68 8.85 5.69
CA ALA A 18 -4.25 10.14 6.21
C ALA A 18 -4.40 10.13 7.73
N GLY A 19 -3.48 10.74 8.47
CA GLY A 19 -3.37 10.61 9.93
C GLY A 19 -4.60 10.99 10.77
N THR A 20 -5.65 11.54 10.16
CA THR A 20 -6.93 11.89 10.80
C THR A 20 -8.07 10.91 10.49
N ASP A 21 -7.88 9.97 9.57
CA ASP A 21 -8.93 9.04 9.12
C ASP A 21 -9.11 7.87 10.09
N ARG A 22 -10.36 7.61 10.48
CA ARG A 22 -10.73 6.52 11.39
C ARG A 22 -11.10 5.29 10.57
N LEU A 23 -10.32 4.22 10.73
CA LEU A 23 -10.61 2.95 10.09
C LEU A 23 -11.84 2.27 10.71
N ASP A 24 -12.81 1.88 9.86
CA ASP A 24 -13.98 1.11 10.27
C ASP A 24 -13.63 -0.30 10.80
N LYS A 25 -14.59 -0.93 11.50
CA LYS A 25 -14.43 -2.29 12.08
C LYS A 25 -14.01 -3.36 11.06
N THR A 26 -14.59 -3.34 9.86
CA THR A 26 -14.33 -4.35 8.82
C THR A 26 -12.90 -4.29 8.26
N PRO A 27 -12.37 -3.13 7.81
CA PRO A 27 -10.97 -3.03 7.40
C PRO A 27 -9.99 -3.24 8.57
N THR A 28 -10.35 -2.91 9.82
CA THR A 28 -9.54 -3.25 11.00
C THR A 28 -9.35 -4.77 11.14
N ILE A 29 -10.43 -5.54 11.02
CA ILE A 29 -10.38 -7.02 11.05
C ILE A 29 -9.55 -7.57 9.87
N GLY A 30 -9.70 -7.00 8.68
CA GLY A 30 -8.92 -7.40 7.50
C GLY A 30 -7.42 -7.12 7.65
N GLN A 31 -7.06 -6.02 8.31
CA GLN A 31 -5.67 -5.68 8.62
C GLN A 31 -5.08 -6.66 9.65
N MET A 32 -5.83 -6.99 10.70
CA MET A 32 -5.42 -8.02 11.68
C MET A 32 -5.27 -9.41 11.07
N GLN A 33 -6.02 -9.72 10.01
CA GLN A 33 -5.90 -10.97 9.23
C GLN A 33 -4.76 -10.94 8.19
N GLY A 34 -4.01 -9.85 8.07
CA GLY A 34 -2.92 -9.71 7.10
C GLY A 34 -3.36 -9.71 5.64
N LYS A 35 -4.62 -9.35 5.36
CA LYS A 35 -5.18 -9.40 3.99
C LYS A 35 -4.69 -8.28 3.08
N PHE A 36 -4.13 -7.22 3.65
CA PHE A 36 -3.56 -6.08 2.94
C PHE A 36 -2.53 -5.36 3.82
N GLN A 37 -1.62 -4.65 3.19
CA GLN A 37 -0.68 -3.77 3.89
C GLN A 37 -1.35 -2.43 4.16
N MET A 38 -1.19 -1.92 5.39
CA MET A 38 -1.78 -0.64 5.81
C MET A 38 -0.68 0.29 6.28
N VAL A 39 -0.67 1.52 5.78
CA VAL A 39 0.26 2.57 6.23
C VAL A 39 -0.52 3.83 6.55
N VAL A 40 -0.23 4.42 7.71
CA VAL A 40 -0.81 5.69 8.13
C VAL A 40 0.22 6.78 7.91
N VAL A 41 -0.07 7.72 7.02
CA VAL A 41 0.80 8.87 6.73
C VAL A 41 0.37 10.03 7.63
N ARG A 42 1.20 10.33 8.63
CA ARG A 42 0.99 11.45 9.56
C ARG A 42 1.25 12.78 8.83
N ASN A 43 0.66 13.87 9.32
CA ASN A 43 0.77 15.22 8.74
C ASN A 43 0.13 15.42 7.35
N THR A 44 -0.77 14.53 6.92
CA THR A 44 -1.57 14.73 5.71
C THR A 44 -3.04 14.95 6.08
N GLY A 45 -3.69 15.87 5.38
CA GLY A 45 -5.06 16.27 5.64
C GLY A 45 -6.02 15.34 4.92
N HIS A 46 -6.39 15.71 3.70
CA HIS A 46 -7.45 15.04 2.94
C HIS A 46 -6.90 14.23 1.75
N ALA A 47 -5.75 14.65 1.20
CA ALA A 47 -5.16 14.03 0.01
C ALA A 47 -3.66 13.81 0.22
N ILE A 48 -3.29 12.60 0.67
CA ILE A 48 -1.89 12.20 0.92
C ILE A 48 -1.00 12.44 -0.30
N GLN A 49 -1.54 12.18 -1.49
CA GLN A 49 -0.83 12.33 -2.77
C GLN A 49 -0.49 13.80 -3.10
N GLU A 50 -1.26 14.76 -2.60
CA GLU A 50 -1.05 16.20 -2.81
C GLU A 50 -0.22 16.81 -1.67
N ASP A 51 -0.51 16.40 -0.43
CA ASP A 51 0.17 16.90 0.77
C ASP A 51 1.60 16.35 0.92
N ALA A 52 1.83 15.10 0.52
CA ALA A 52 3.10 14.39 0.66
C ALA A 52 3.42 13.50 -0.55
N PRO A 53 3.59 14.09 -1.76
CA PRO A 53 3.80 13.33 -3.00
C PRO A 53 5.04 12.43 -2.97
N GLN A 54 6.13 12.88 -2.34
CA GLN A 54 7.36 12.09 -2.21
C GLN A 54 7.16 10.86 -1.32
N GLU A 55 6.52 11.04 -0.16
CA GLU A 55 6.23 9.94 0.77
C GLU A 55 5.27 8.93 0.12
N PHE A 56 4.23 9.43 -0.56
CA PHE A 56 3.32 8.60 -1.34
C PHE A 56 4.05 7.76 -2.39
N ALA A 57 4.92 8.38 -3.19
CA ALA A 57 5.70 7.67 -4.21
C ALA A 57 6.60 6.59 -3.60
N ASN A 58 7.28 6.89 -2.49
CA ASN A 58 8.14 5.93 -1.80
C ASN A 58 7.34 4.73 -1.26
N LEU A 59 6.15 4.96 -0.70
CA LEU A 59 5.28 3.90 -0.20
C LEU A 59 4.80 2.98 -1.33
N ILE A 60 4.45 3.54 -2.48
CA ILE A 60 4.06 2.77 -3.67
C ILE A 60 5.26 1.96 -4.21
N LEU A 61 6.43 2.57 -4.35
CA LEU A 61 7.64 1.89 -4.83
C LEU A 61 8.04 0.73 -3.90
N ASN A 62 7.99 0.96 -2.59
CA ASN A 62 8.28 -0.08 -1.61
C ASN A 62 7.27 -1.22 -1.70
N PHE A 63 5.98 -0.90 -1.83
CA PHE A 63 4.93 -1.89 -1.99
C PHE A 63 5.11 -2.73 -3.26
N ILE A 64 5.39 -2.10 -4.41
CA ILE A 64 5.61 -2.81 -5.67
C ILE A 64 6.85 -3.72 -5.56
N SER A 65 7.96 -3.19 -5.05
CA SER A 65 9.20 -3.95 -4.85
C SER A 65 8.99 -5.20 -3.98
N HIS A 66 8.31 -5.05 -2.84
CA HIS A 66 7.99 -6.17 -1.95
C HIS A 66 6.95 -7.14 -2.53
N SER A 67 5.93 -6.61 -3.21
CA SER A 67 4.85 -7.40 -3.78
C SER A 67 5.30 -8.24 -4.96
N TRP A 68 6.24 -7.74 -5.76
CA TRP A 68 6.76 -8.44 -6.93
C TRP A 68 7.66 -9.61 -6.60
N CYS A 69 8.48 -9.48 -5.56
CA CYS A 69 9.31 -10.59 -5.11
C CYS A 69 8.46 -11.79 -4.62
N ARG A 70 7.18 -11.56 -4.33
CA ARG A 70 6.24 -12.57 -3.81
C ARG A 70 5.49 -13.34 -4.89
N ASP A 71 5.39 -12.83 -6.13
CA ASP A 71 4.79 -13.56 -7.26
C ASP A 71 5.86 -13.84 -8.34
N SER A 72 6.33 -15.09 -8.36
CA SER A 72 7.37 -15.60 -9.27
C SER A 72 7.05 -15.45 -10.77
N ARG A 73 5.84 -14.98 -11.14
CA ARG A 73 5.41 -14.81 -12.53
C ARG A 73 5.53 -13.37 -13.05
N THR A 74 5.89 -12.39 -12.22
CA THR A 74 5.88 -10.96 -12.62
C THR A 74 7.13 -10.15 -12.30
N CYS A 75 8.22 -10.76 -11.82
CA CYS A 75 9.49 -10.05 -11.62
C CYS A 75 9.98 -9.43 -12.95
N LEU A 76 10.02 -8.08 -13.07
CA LEU A 76 10.93 -7.48 -14.05
C LEU A 76 12.37 -7.77 -13.61
N PRO A 77 13.30 -7.87 -14.57
CA PRO A 77 14.71 -7.79 -14.26
C PRO A 77 14.98 -6.51 -13.47
N SER A 78 15.63 -6.67 -12.31
CA SER A 78 16.19 -5.57 -11.54
C SER A 78 16.93 -4.63 -12.48
N GLN A 79 16.58 -3.33 -12.46
CA GLN A 79 17.33 -2.32 -13.19
C GLN A 79 18.81 -2.39 -12.75
N PRO A 80 19.78 -2.35 -13.69
CA PRO A 80 21.18 -2.40 -13.34
C PRO A 80 21.51 -1.19 -12.45
N LYS A 81 22.12 -1.48 -11.30
CA LYS A 81 22.62 -0.48 -10.38
C LYS A 81 23.74 0.27 -11.10
N VAL A 82 23.47 1.51 -11.53
CA VAL A 82 24.50 2.39 -12.09
C VAL A 82 25.34 2.84 -10.91
N GLU A 83 26.49 2.18 -10.74
CA GLU A 83 27.55 2.57 -9.82
C GLU A 83 28.31 3.75 -10.45
N HIS A 84 28.43 4.84 -9.70
CA HIS A 84 29.27 5.99 -10.02
C HIS A 84 30.63 5.84 -9.32
#